data_AF-A0AAJ1XS61-F1
#
_entry.id   AF-A0AAJ1XS61-F1
#
_cell.length_a   1.000
_cell.length_b   1.000
_cell.length_c   1.000
_cell.angle_alpha   90.00
_cell.angle_beta   90.00
_cell.angle_gamma   90.00
#
_symmetry.space_group_name_H-M   'P 1'
#
loop_
_entity.id
_entity.type
_entity.pdbx_description
1 polymer ?
#
loop_
_entity_poly.entity_id
_entity_poly.type
_entity_poly.pdbx_seq_one_letter_code
_entity_poly.pdbx_strand_id
1 'polypeptide(L)' 'MKNFLPLIEQAKKGDEQAMELLLKDFKPLLIKEASRQGYLDEDCFQNLTETFIKIVRNFDPEKYLG' A
#
# COMPACT_ATOMS: atom_id res chain seq x y z
N MET A 1 -11.82 -1.37 -13.65
CA MET A 1 -11.10 -0.76 -12.51
C MET A 1 -11.05 -1.81 -11.41
N LYS A 2 -9.88 -2.17 -10.89
CA LYS A 2 -9.78 -3.20 -9.83
C LYS A 2 -10.35 -2.62 -8.54
N ASN A 3 -11.26 -3.33 -7.88
CA ASN A 3 -11.79 -2.93 -6.57
C ASN A 3 -10.87 -3.49 -5.48
N PHE A 4 -10.21 -2.60 -4.74
CA PHE A 4 -9.30 -2.97 -3.66
C PHE A 4 -9.99 -3.08 -2.30
N LEU A 5 -11.23 -2.60 -2.14
CA LEU A 5 -11.94 -2.60 -0.85
C LEU A 5 -12.01 -3.99 -0.19
N PRO A 6 -12.37 -5.08 -0.90
CA PRO A 6 -12.41 -6.40 -0.28
C PRO A 6 -11.04 -6.86 0.22
N LEU A 7 -9.98 -6.52 -0.53
CA LEU A 7 -8.61 -6.91 -0.22
C LEU A 7 -8.08 -6.10 0.99
N ILE A 8 -8.40 -4.81 1.05
CA ILE A 8 -8.09 -3.94 2.20
C ILE A 8 -8.78 -4.46 3.46
N GLU A 9 -10.06 -4.86 3.38
CA GLU A 9 -10.80 -5.40 4.52
C GLU A 9 -10.23 -6.73 5.03
N GLN A 10 -9.76 -7.60 4.14
CA GLN A 10 -9.04 -8.83 4.53
C GLN A 10 -7.70 -8.50 5.20
N ALA A 11 -6.91 -7.62 4.60
CA ALA A 11 -5.61 -7.21 5.13
C ALA A 11 -5.74 -6.56 6.54
N LYS A 12 -6.80 -5.78 6.78
CA LYS A 12 -7.13 -5.20 8.09
C LYS A 12 -7.41 -6.25 9.17
N LYS A 13 -7.95 -7.41 8.78
CA LYS A 13 -8.22 -8.55 9.70
C LYS A 13 -6.97 -9.39 9.98
N GLY A 14 -5.81 -8.99 9.47
CA GLY A 14 -4.55 -9.72 9.66
C GLY A 14 -4.26 -10.76 8.57
N ASP A 15 -5.01 -10.74 7.45
CA ASP A 15 -4.69 -11.60 6.30
C ASP A 15 -3.39 -11.11 5.62
N GLU A 16 -2.31 -11.85 5.86
CA GLU A 16 -0.97 -11.55 5.32
C GLU A 16 -0.93 -11.67 3.79
N GLN A 17 -1.68 -12.61 3.21
CA GLN A 17 -1.73 -12.79 1.75
C GLN A 17 -2.44 -11.61 1.09
N ALA A 18 -3.52 -11.11 1.70
CA ALA A 18 -4.21 -9.92 1.21
C ALA A 18 -3.29 -8.67 1.25
N MET A 19 -2.51 -8.51 2.33
CA MET A 19 -1.51 -7.45 2.44
C MET A 19 -0.40 -7.59 1.39
N GLU A 20 0.11 -8.80 1.17
CA GLU A 20 1.15 -9.06 0.17
C GLU A 20 0.65 -8.76 -1.26
N LEU A 21 -0.59 -9.12 -1.58
CA LEU A 21 -1.22 -8.79 -2.87
C LEU A 21 -1.36 -7.27 -3.05
N LEU A 22 -1.79 -6.54 -2.01
CA LEU A 22 -1.84 -5.08 -2.04
C LEU A 22 -0.45 -4.49 -2.27
N LEU A 23 0.56 -4.93 -1.51
CA LEU A 23 1.93 -4.47 -1.67
C LEU A 23 2.46 -4.75 -3.07
N LYS A 24 2.19 -5.94 -3.63
CA LYS A 24 2.61 -6.31 -4.99
C LYS A 24 2.00 -5.38 -6.04
N ASP A 25 0.71 -5.09 -5.93
CA ASP A 25 0.01 -4.21 -6.89
C ASP A 25 0.48 -2.77 -6.81
N PHE A 26 0.79 -2.27 -5.60
CA PHE A 26 1.22 -0.88 -5.38
C PHE A 26 2.74 -0.69 -5.43
N LYS A 27 3.54 -1.76 -5.39
CA LYS A 27 5.01 -1.72 -5.45
C LYS A 27 5.57 -0.85 -6.59
N PRO A 28 5.05 -0.90 -7.83
CA PRO A 28 5.55 -0.03 -8.90
C PRO A 28 5.40 1.47 -8.58
N LEU A 29 4.31 1.86 -7.91
CA LEU A 29 4.10 3.24 -7.47
C LEU A 29 5.07 3.60 -6.34
N LEU A 30 5.23 2.74 -5.34
CA LEU A 30 6.17 2.97 -4.24
C LEU A 30 7.61 3.12 -4.74
N ILE A 31 8.03 2.28 -5.69
CA ILE A 31 9.35 2.39 -6.35
C ILE A 31 9.47 3.72 -7.09
N LYS A 32 8.46 4.10 -7.87
CA LYS A 32 8.47 5.36 -8.61
C LYS A 32 8.63 6.57 -7.67
N GLU A 33 7.86 6.60 -6.59
CA GLU A 33 7.89 7.72 -5.64
C GLU A 33 9.18 7.75 -4.79
N ALA A 34 9.78 6.59 -4.53
CA ALA A 34 11.09 6.47 -3.88
C ALA A 34 12.27 6.73 -4.83
N SER A 35 12.05 6.77 -6.14
CA SER A 35 13.15 6.97 -7.09
C SER A 35 13.49 8.45 -7.26
N ARG A 36 14.77 8.77 -7.30
CA ARG A 36 15.32 10.11 -7.55
C ARG A 36 16.47 10.00 -8.54
N GLN A 37 16.40 10.79 -9.62
CA GLN A 37 17.45 10.84 -10.65
C GLN A 37 17.87 9.48 -11.21
N GLY A 38 16.93 8.53 -11.32
CA GLY A 38 17.19 7.19 -11.87
C GLY A 38 17.71 6.17 -10.84
N TYR A 39 17.89 6.57 -9.59
CA TYR A 39 18.27 5.68 -8.48
C TYR A 39 17.10 5.47 -7.52
N LEU A 40 16.98 4.26 -6.98
CA LEU A 40 16.04 3.96 -5.92
C LEU A 40 16.67 4.37 -4.59
N ASP A 41 16.01 5.25 -3.84
CA ASP A 41 16.34 5.50 -2.45
C ASP A 41 15.68 4.40 -1.60
N GLU A 42 16.50 3.46 -1.11
CA GLU A 42 16.02 2.28 -0.36
C GLU A 42 15.35 2.67 0.95
N ASP A 43 15.87 3.68 1.66
CA ASP A 43 15.29 4.19 2.91
C ASP A 43 13.93 4.85 2.62
N CYS A 44 13.83 5.61 1.53
CA CYS A 44 12.56 6.17 1.10
C CYS A 44 11.55 5.07 0.74
N PHE A 45 11.98 4.04 0.01
CA PHE A 45 11.13 2.91 -0.36
C PHE A 45 10.61 2.15 0.88
N GLN A 46 11.47 1.90 1.87
CA GLN A 46 11.08 1.26 3.12
C GLN A 46 10.05 2.12 3.87
N ASN A 47 10.32 3.42 4.03
CA ASN A 47 9.39 4.34 4.70
C ASN A 47 8.02 4.41 4.02
N LEU A 48 8.00 4.46 2.68
CA LEU A 48 6.75 4.43 1.90
C LEU A 48 6.01 3.11 2.08
N THR A 49 6.73 1.98 2.10
CA THR A 49 6.15 0.65 2.32
C THR A 49 5.53 0.53 3.71
N GLU A 50 6.24 0.96 4.75
CA GLU A 50 5.70 0.97 6.12
C GLU A 50 4.48 1.88 6.25
N THR A 51 4.53 3.06 5.63
CA THR A 51 3.42 4.01 5.60
C THR A 51 2.21 3.41 4.89
N PHE A 52 2.41 2.74 3.76
CA PHE A 52 1.35 2.04 3.04
C PHE A 52 0.67 0.99 3.92
N ILE A 53 1.44 0.14 4.61
CA ILE A 53 0.90 -0.88 5.53
C ILE A 53 0.08 -0.23 6.65
N LYS A 54 0.60 0.85 7.25
CA LYS A 54 -0.12 1.62 8.29
C LYS A 54 -1.43 2.21 7.76
N ILE A 55 -1.43 2.74 6.53
CA ILE A 55 -2.64 3.29 5.90
C ILE A 55 -3.65 2.18 5.63
N VAL A 56 -3.26 1.06 5.01
CA VAL A 56 -4.17 -0.07 4.74
C VAL A 56 -4.85 -0.55 6.02
N ARG A 57 -4.09 -0.72 7.11
CA ARG A 57 -4.63 -1.15 8.41
C ARG A 57 -5.64 -0.17 9.01
N ASN A 58 -5.46 1.12 8.77
CA ASN A 58 -6.30 2.18 9.32
C ASN A 58 -7.29 2.77 8.30
N PHE A 59 -7.36 2.20 7.09
CA PHE A 59 -8.16 2.76 6.01
C PHE A 59 -9.65 2.63 6.35
N ASP A 60 -10.34 3.75 6.23
CA ASP A 60 -11.76 3.86 6.50
C ASP A 60 -12.46 4.36 5.22
N PRO A 61 -13.12 3.48 4.46
CA PRO A 61 -13.75 3.85 3.19
C PRO A 61 -14.88 4.86 3.36
N GLU A 62 -15.57 4.88 4.50
CA GLU A 62 -16.70 5.79 4.76
C GLU A 62 -16.25 7.26 4.78
N LYS A 63 -14.99 7.52 5.16
CA LYS A 63 -14.41 8.89 5.14
C LYS A 63 -14.25 9.48 3.74
N TYR A 64 -14.28 8.66 2.69
CA TYR A 64 -13.97 9.07 1.31
C TYR A 64 -15.11 8.80 0.33
N LEU A 65 -16.12 8.04 0.75
CA LEU A 65 -17.29 7.70 -0.05
C LEU A 65 -18.58 8.41 0.41
N GLY A 66 -18.53 9.09 1.57
CA GLY A 66 -19.61 9.92 2.12
C GLY A 66 -19.63 11.36 1.63
#